data_AF-H1LWD8-F1
#
_entry.id   AF-H1LWD8-F1
#
_cell.length_a   1.000
_cell.length_b   1.000
_cell.length_c   1.000
_cell.angle_alpha   90.00
_cell.angle_beta   90.00
_cell.angle_gamma   90.00
#
_symmetry.space_group_name_H-M   'P 1'
#
loop_
_entity.id
_entity.type
_entity.pdbx_description
1 polymer ?
#
loop_
_entity_poly.entity_id
_entity_poly.type
_entity_poly.pdbx_seq_one_letter_code
_entity_poly.pdbx_strand_id
1 'polypeptide(L)'
;MEQYMMYKKAIVFNDTKNVKKILETTDVSKIKDLGRQVSKYNDTYWNGVRRIIVYKGLLAKFSQNEDLEKRLINTGNDILAECAVQG
;
A
#
# COMPACT_ATOMS: atom_id res chain seq x y z
N MET A 1 3.53 2.47 -3.65
CA MET A 1 2.37 1.68 -3.13
C MET A 1 2.19 1.89 -1.63
N GLU A 2 3.29 2.07 -0.92
CA GLU A 2 3.46 2.23 0.50
C GLU A 2 2.61 3.37 1.05
N GLN A 3 2.68 4.57 0.44
CA GLN A 3 1.85 5.71 0.85
C GLN A 3 0.36 5.39 0.81
N TYR A 4 -0.11 4.84 -0.32
CA TYR A 4 -1.51 4.44 -0.48
C TYR A 4 -1.93 3.38 0.54
N MET A 5 -1.11 2.35 0.76
CA MET A 5 -1.41 1.30 1.74
C MET A 5 -1.55 1.86 3.16
N MET A 6 -0.59 2.69 3.60
CA MET A 6 -0.61 3.24 4.95
C MET A 6 -1.73 4.27 5.11
N TYR A 7 -2.00 5.08 4.08
CA TYR A 7 -3.14 6.00 4.04
C TYR A 7 -4.47 5.23 4.20
N LYS A 8 -4.68 4.18 3.42
CA LYS A 8 -5.89 3.35 3.52
C LYS A 8 -6.01 2.64 4.86
N LYS A 9 -4.89 2.18 5.44
CA LYS A 9 -4.86 1.64 6.80
C LYS A 9 -5.36 2.67 7.81
N ALA A 10 -4.83 3.90 7.77
CA ALA A 10 -5.26 4.97 8.66
C ALA A 10 -6.74 5.33 8.47
N ILE A 11 -7.24 5.36 7.23
CA ILE A 11 -8.68 5.56 6.93
C ILE A 11 -9.53 4.44 7.54
N VAL A 12 -9.14 3.17 7.37
CA VAL A 12 -9.88 2.01 7.88
C VAL A 12 -10.07 2.08 9.41
N PHE A 13 -9.07 2.56 10.13
CA PHE A 13 -9.12 2.68 11.60
C PHE A 13 -9.53 4.08 12.09
N ASN A 14 -10.05 4.93 11.18
CA ASN A 14 -10.50 6.29 11.47
C ASN A 14 -9.42 7.17 12.15
N ASP A 15 -8.16 6.98 11.78
CA ASP A 15 -7.02 7.75 12.28
C ASP A 15 -6.74 8.96 11.38
N THR A 16 -7.55 9.99 11.52
CA THR A 16 -7.45 11.22 10.72
C THR A 16 -6.12 11.97 10.91
N LYS A 17 -5.48 11.82 12.08
CA LYS A 17 -4.17 12.41 12.37
C LYS A 17 -3.08 11.78 11.50
N ASN A 18 -3.01 10.45 11.47
CA ASN A 18 -2.02 9.76 10.64
C ASN A 18 -2.35 9.86 9.15
N VAL A 19 -3.62 9.90 8.76
CA VAL A 19 -4.04 10.17 7.37
C VAL A 19 -3.37 11.44 6.83
N LYS A 20 -3.50 12.56 7.55
CA LYS A 20 -2.94 13.85 7.13
C LYS A 20 -1.42 13.76 7.00
N LYS A 21 -0.74 13.25 8.02
CA LYS A 21 0.73 13.11 8.02
C LYS A 21 1.24 12.24 6.88
N ILE A 22 0.55 11.13 6.56
CA ILE A 22 0.95 10.22 5.48
C ILE A 22 0.86 10.91 4.11
N LEU A 23 -0.17 11.74 3.89
CA LEU A 23 -0.33 12.49 2.64
C LEU A 23 0.67 13.63 2.49
N GLU A 24 1.18 14.18 3.60
CA GLU A 24 2.14 15.31 3.61
C GLU A 24 3.59 14.88 3.37
N THR A 25 3.90 13.58 3.39
CA THR A 25 5.27 13.08 3.20
C THR A 25 5.38 12.16 1.99
N THR A 26 6.51 12.22 1.31
CA THR A 26 6.91 11.28 0.24
C THR A 26 8.01 10.32 0.69
N ASP A 27 8.57 10.50 1.89
CA ASP A 27 9.58 9.63 2.49
C ASP A 27 8.96 8.29 2.90
N VAL A 28 9.41 7.22 2.23
CA VAL A 28 8.89 5.85 2.41
C VAL A 28 9.10 5.32 3.82
N SER A 29 10.21 5.65 4.47
CA SER A 29 10.49 5.21 5.84
C SER A 29 9.51 5.86 6.81
N LYS A 30 9.31 7.18 6.70
CA LYS A 30 8.33 7.91 7.52
C LYS A 30 6.91 7.41 7.29
N ILE A 31 6.53 7.12 6.04
CA ILE A 31 5.22 6.55 5.70
C ILE A 31 5.00 5.22 6.42
N LYS A 32 5.99 4.32 6.38
CA LYS A 32 5.91 3.03 7.08
C LYS A 32 5.79 3.21 8.59
N ASP A 33 6.54 4.14 9.17
CA ASP A 33 6.48 4.43 10.60
C ASP A 33 5.12 4.97 11.04
N LEU A 34 4.56 5.93 10.29
CA LEU A 34 3.20 6.44 10.53
C LEU A 34 2.16 5.33 10.41
N GLY A 35 2.32 4.43 9.44
CA GLY A 35 1.47 3.26 9.27
C GLY A 35 1.55 2.24 10.41
N ARG A 36 2.71 2.14 11.09
CA ARG A 36 2.88 1.35 12.32
C ARG A 36 2.21 2.02 13.52
N GLN A 37 2.08 3.35 13.51
CA GLN A 37 1.49 4.15 14.59
C GLN A 37 -0.03 4.38 14.44
N VAL A 38 -0.70 3.72 13.49
CA VAL A 38 -2.16 3.86 13.31
C VAL A 38 -2.90 3.41 14.58
N SER A 39 -3.65 4.33 15.15
CA SER A 39 -4.47 4.10 16.34
C SER A 39 -5.62 3.12 16.07
N LYS A 40 -6.08 2.43 17.11
CA LYS A 40 -7.17 1.43 17.05
C LYS A 40 -6.93 0.30 16.04
N TYR A 41 -5.68 0.04 15.68
CA TYR A 41 -5.30 -1.04 14.80
C TYR A 41 -5.81 -2.40 15.33
N ASN A 42 -6.47 -3.15 14.47
CA ASN A 42 -6.86 -4.53 14.72
C ASN A 42 -6.31 -5.40 13.59
N ASP A 43 -5.43 -6.33 13.93
CA ASP A 43 -4.72 -7.16 12.96
C ASP A 43 -5.67 -8.09 12.19
N THR A 44 -6.61 -8.72 12.89
CA THR A 44 -7.61 -9.60 12.28
C THR A 44 -8.46 -8.87 11.24
N TYR A 45 -8.96 -7.68 11.59
CA TYR A 45 -9.73 -6.84 10.68
C TYR A 45 -8.88 -6.38 9.50
N TRP A 46 -7.66 -5.91 9.76
CA TRP A 46 -6.74 -5.46 8.72
C TRP A 46 -6.41 -6.59 7.73
N ASN A 47 -6.14 -7.80 8.23
CA ASN A 47 -5.88 -8.97 7.39
C ASN A 47 -7.07 -9.33 6.50
N GLY A 48 -8.31 -9.12 6.96
CA GLY A 48 -9.52 -9.30 6.17
C GLY A 48 -9.66 -8.32 5.00
N VAL A 49 -9.23 -7.06 5.17
CA VAL A 49 -9.44 -6.01 4.15
C VAL A 49 -8.20 -5.67 3.32
N ARG A 50 -6.99 -5.92 3.84
CA ARG A 50 -5.72 -5.47 3.24
C ARG A 50 -5.54 -5.96 1.81
N ARG A 51 -5.95 -7.21 1.51
CA ARG A 51 -5.79 -7.81 0.18
C ARG A 51 -6.57 -7.03 -0.88
N ILE A 52 -7.82 -6.68 -0.58
CA ILE A 52 -8.68 -5.91 -1.48
C ILE A 52 -8.11 -4.51 -1.68
N ILE A 53 -7.61 -3.88 -0.60
CA ILE A 53 -6.99 -2.56 -0.67
C ILE A 53 -5.75 -2.58 -1.57
N VAL A 54 -4.83 -3.53 -1.34
CA VAL A 54 -3.61 -3.70 -2.14
C VAL A 54 -3.96 -3.98 -3.60
N TYR A 55 -4.92 -4.87 -3.87
CA TYR A 55 -5.37 -5.16 -5.22
C TYR A 55 -5.87 -3.90 -5.95
N LYS A 56 -6.73 -3.10 -5.31
CA LYS A 56 -7.21 -1.82 -5.89
C LYS A 56 -6.07 -0.84 -6.15
N GLY A 57 -5.09 -0.77 -5.24
CA GLY A 57 -3.92 0.09 -5.41
C GLY A 57 -3.00 -0.36 -6.54
N LEU A 58 -2.78 -1.66 -6.69
CA LEU A 58 -2.02 -2.23 -7.81
C LEU A 58 -2.73 -1.98 -9.13
N LEU A 59 -4.04 -2.26 -9.21
CA LEU A 59 -4.84 -2.01 -10.39
C LEU A 59 -4.75 -0.53 -10.81
N ALA A 60 -4.90 0.39 -9.86
CA ALA A 60 -4.73 1.83 -10.13
C ALA A 60 -3.31 2.17 -10.61
N LYS A 61 -2.26 1.63 -9.95
CA LYS A 61 -0.86 1.86 -10.33
C LYS A 61 -0.57 1.46 -11.77
N PHE A 62 -1.04 0.29 -12.19
CA PHE A 62 -0.78 -0.23 -13.53
C PHE A 62 -1.69 0.41 -14.58
N SER A 63 -2.98 0.61 -14.30
CA SER A 63 -3.90 1.26 -15.26
C SER A 63 -3.61 2.74 -15.52
N GLN A 64 -2.94 3.43 -14.60
CA GLN A 64 -2.58 4.85 -14.79
C GLN A 64 -1.33 5.05 -15.64
N ASN A 65 -0.56 4.00 -15.92
CA ASN A 65 0.72 4.10 -16.63
C ASN A 65 0.85 2.96 -17.64
N GLU A 66 0.66 3.29 -18.91
CA GLU A 66 0.66 2.34 -20.02
C GLU A 66 1.99 1.56 -20.15
N ASP A 67 3.13 2.17 -19.82
CA ASP A 67 4.42 1.46 -19.82
C ASP A 67 4.47 0.38 -18.74
N LEU A 68 4.06 0.72 -17.51
CA LEU A 68 3.99 -0.25 -16.42
C LEU A 68 2.99 -1.36 -16.71
N GLU A 69 1.83 -1.02 -17.28
CA GLU A 69 0.83 -2.00 -17.70
C GLU A 69 1.39 -2.98 -18.72
N LYS A 70 2.00 -2.49 -19.81
CA LYS A 70 2.63 -3.33 -20.83
C LYS A 70 3.70 -4.23 -20.23
N ARG A 71 4.55 -3.69 -19.36
CA ARG A 71 5.58 -4.47 -18.67
C ARG A 71 4.98 -5.59 -17.82
N LEU A 72 3.86 -5.36 -17.16
CA LEU A 72 3.17 -6.38 -16.37
C LEU A 72 2.50 -7.44 -17.26
N ILE A 73 1.81 -7.05 -18.34
CA ILE A 73 1.17 -7.99 -19.25
C ILE A 73 2.21 -8.89 -19.95
N ASN A 74 3.35 -8.32 -20.32
CA ASN A 74 4.43 -9.04 -20.99
C ASN A 74 5.11 -10.11 -20.13
N THR A 75 4.86 -10.17 -18.81
CA THR A 75 5.35 -11.28 -17.98
C THR A 75 4.58 -12.57 -18.22
N GLY A 76 3.43 -12.53 -18.90
CA GLY A 76 2.68 -13.72 -19.28
C GLY A 76 2.36 -14.63 -18.08
N ASN A 77 2.94 -15.84 -18.09
CA ASN A 77 2.75 -16.85 -17.04
C ASN A 77 3.90 -16.89 -16.02
N ASP A 78 4.83 -15.94 -16.06
CA ASP A 78 5.95 -15.90 -15.14
C ASP A 78 5.47 -15.67 -13.69
N ILE A 79 6.15 -16.31 -12.75
CA ILE A 79 5.93 -16.09 -11.32
C ILE A 79 6.77 -14.90 -10.87
N LEU A 80 6.12 -13.82 -10.45
CA LEU A 80 6.78 -12.63 -9.90
C LEU A 80 7.06 -12.81 -8.41
N ALA A 81 8.32 -12.83 -8.03
CA ALA A 81 8.78 -12.87 -6.64
C ALA A 81 9.35 -11.52 -6.21
N GLU A 82 8.93 -11.02 -5.05
CA GLU A 82 9.52 -9.83 -4.44
C GLU A 82 10.80 -10.22 -3.67
N CYS A 83 11.93 -9.62 -4.03
CA CYS A 83 13.16 -9.73 -3.24
C CYS A 83 13.22 -8.59 -2.22
N ALA A 84 12.59 -8.80 -1.06
CA ALA A 84 12.72 -7.89 0.06
C ALA A 84 13.93 -8.28 0.91
N VAL A 85 14.88 -7.36 1.10
CA VAL A 85 15.91 -7.51 2.13
C VAL A 85 15.21 -7.38 3.48
N GLN A 86 15.30 -8.40 4.34
CA GLN A 86 14.88 -8.26 5.74
C GLN A 86 15.78 -7.21 6.38
N GLY A 87 15.20 -6.03 6.65
CA GLY A 87 15.82 -4.95 7.42
C GLY A 87 15.17 -4.82 8.78
#